data_AF-A0A7Z1HMM1-F1
#
_entry.id   AF-A0A7Z1HMM1-F1
#
_cell.length_a   1.000
_cell.length_b   1.000
_cell.length_c   1.000
_cell.angle_alpha   90.00
_cell.angle_beta   90.00
_cell.angle_gamma   90.00
#
_symmetry.space_group_name_H-M   'P 1'
#
loop_
_entity.id
_entity.type
_entity.pdbx_description
1 polymer ?
#
loop_
_entity_poly.entity_id
_entity_poly.type
_entity_poly.pdbx_seq_one_letter_code
_entity_poly.pdbx_strand_id
1 'polypeptide(L)'
;MNYKNVYLPIKALALLSFISIALKYWGPSDVGFYLLLSPYVVLFYLSNANNYRNTMLSIIRGIPAGLTLLLVPALLFGIEPDAQAGIGLMFGLLLQLASISAAELIILFFLNDEQRV
;
A
#
# COMPACT_ATOMS: atom_id res chain seq x y z
N MET A 1 18.19 10.56 8.62
CA MET A 1 17.50 9.95 7.46
C MET A 1 16.99 11.09 6.58
N ASN A 2 17.42 11.19 5.31
CA ASN A 2 16.95 12.26 4.41
C ASN A 2 15.53 11.91 3.92
N TYR A 3 14.51 12.36 4.66
CA TYR A 3 13.10 12.05 4.41
C TYR A 3 12.63 12.53 3.03
N LYS A 4 13.29 13.55 2.46
CA LYS A 4 12.89 14.23 1.22
C LYS A 4 12.71 13.29 0.03
N ASN A 5 13.28 12.10 0.08
CA ASN A 5 13.23 11.13 -1.02
C ASN A 5 12.62 9.78 -0.62
N VAL A 6 12.12 9.59 0.61
CA VAL A 6 11.56 8.28 1.05
C VAL A 6 10.32 7.88 0.26
N TYR A 7 9.57 8.85 -0.26
CA TYR A 7 8.41 8.56 -1.11
C TYR A 7 8.79 7.93 -2.46
N LEU A 8 10.01 8.17 -2.98
CA LEU A 8 10.44 7.64 -4.28
C LEU A 8 10.53 6.10 -4.30
N PRO A 9 11.27 5.44 -3.38
CA PRO A 9 11.32 3.98 -3.35
C PRO A 9 9.94 3.38 -3.06
N ILE A 10 9.12 3.97 -2.19
CA ILE A 10 7.76 3.48 -1.94
C ILE A 10 6.92 3.55 -3.23
N LYS A 11 6.98 4.68 -3.95
CA LYS A 11 6.27 4.85 -5.22
C LYS A 11 6.71 3.84 -6.27
N ALA A 12 8.02 3.65 -6.42
CA ALA A 12 8.58 2.69 -7.37
C ALA A 12 8.16 1.25 -7.01
N LEU A 13 8.28 0.86 -5.74
CA LEU A 13 7.90 -0.47 -5.28
C LEU A 13 6.39 -0.71 -5.40
N ALA A 14 5.54 0.29 -5.12
CA ALA A 14 4.11 0.19 -5.34
C ALA A 14 3.78 -0.07 -6.82
N LEU A 15 4.41 0.66 -7.74
CA LEU A 15 4.22 0.44 -9.18
C LEU A 15 4.69 -0.96 -9.61
N LEU A 16 5.88 -1.38 -9.15
CA LEU A 16 6.41 -2.72 -9.45
C LEU A 16 5.50 -3.82 -8.89
N SER A 17 4.95 -3.63 -7.70
CA SER A 17 4.04 -4.58 -7.06
C SER A 17 2.73 -4.69 -7.81
N PHE A 18 2.15 -3.54 -8.20
CA PHE A 18 0.96 -3.48 -9.06
C PHE A 18 1.17 -4.26 -10.34
N ILE A 19 2.25 -3.98 -11.09
CA ILE A 19 2.54 -4.66 -12.35
C ILE A 19 2.73 -6.16 -12.12
N SER A 20 3.50 -6.55 -11.11
CA SER A 20 3.79 -7.97 -10.84
C SER A 20 2.53 -8.77 -10.50
N ILE A 21 1.66 -8.21 -9.66
CA ILE A 21 0.40 -8.86 -9.26
C ILE A 21 -0.58 -8.88 -10.44
N ALA A 22 -0.66 -7.80 -11.22
CA ALA A 22 -1.48 -7.74 -12.42
C ALA A 22 -1.09 -8.83 -13.43
N LEU A 23 0.22 -9.07 -13.60
CA LEU A 23 0.74 -10.13 -14.46
C LEU A 23 0.48 -11.53 -13.90
N LYS A 24 0.65 -11.74 -12.59
CA LYS A 24 0.43 -13.05 -11.93
C LYS A 24 -1.03 -13.49 -11.98
N TYR A 25 -1.96 -12.58 -11.69
CA TYR A 25 -3.38 -12.90 -11.50
C TYR A 25 -4.28 -12.56 -12.70
N TRP A 26 -3.69 -12.09 -13.81
CA TRP A 26 -4.34 -11.63 -15.05
C TRP A 26 -5.82 -12.04 -15.20
N GLY A 27 -6.71 -11.16 -14.74
CA GLY A 27 -8.16 -11.43 -14.66
C GLY A 27 -8.99 -10.16 -14.81
N PRO A 28 -8.97 -9.50 -15.99
CA PRO A 28 -9.53 -8.15 -16.19
C PRO A 28 -11.06 -8.06 -16.05
N SER A 29 -11.77 -9.17 -15.87
CA SER A 29 -13.24 -9.21 -15.70
C SER A 29 -13.71 -9.42 -14.25
N ASP A 30 -12.80 -9.60 -13.29
CA ASP A 30 -13.16 -9.87 -11.90
C ASP A 30 -13.01 -8.64 -10.99
N VAL A 31 -14.07 -8.30 -10.25
CA VAL A 31 -14.04 -7.24 -9.23
C VAL A 31 -12.96 -7.51 -8.17
N GLY A 32 -12.76 -8.78 -7.82
CA GLY A 32 -11.72 -9.20 -6.88
C GLY A 32 -10.30 -8.88 -7.35
N PHE A 33 -10.04 -8.95 -8.67
CA PHE A 33 -8.75 -8.61 -9.25
C PHE A 33 -8.44 -7.11 -9.09
N TYR A 34 -9.40 -6.24 -9.41
CA TYR A 34 -9.24 -4.79 -9.24
C TYR A 34 -9.10 -4.39 -7.78
N LEU A 35 -9.85 -5.04 -6.88
CA LEU A 35 -9.68 -4.86 -5.44
C LEU A 35 -8.26 -5.22 -5.02
N LEU A 36 -7.75 -6.39 -5.42
CA LEU A 36 -6.39 -6.85 -5.10
C LEU A 36 -5.31 -5.84 -5.49
N LEU A 37 -5.49 -5.11 -6.59
CA LEU A 37 -4.56 -4.10 -7.07
C LEU A 37 -4.66 -2.75 -6.34
N SER A 38 -5.81 -2.46 -5.73
CA SER A 38 -6.13 -1.15 -5.16
C SER A 38 -5.13 -0.64 -4.10
N PRO A 39 -4.58 -1.45 -3.17
CA PRO A 39 -3.65 -0.94 -2.16
C PRO A 39 -2.39 -0.34 -2.80
N TYR A 40 -1.91 -0.93 -3.90
CA TYR A 40 -0.72 -0.47 -4.61
C TYR A 40 -0.98 0.84 -5.37
N VAL A 41 -2.17 1.00 -5.95
CA VAL A 41 -2.60 2.26 -6.57
C VAL A 41 -2.68 3.38 -5.52
N VAL A 42 -3.29 3.09 -4.38
CA VAL A 42 -3.41 4.05 -3.27
C VAL A 42 -2.03 4.45 -2.76
N LEU A 43 -1.13 3.48 -2.52
CA LEU A 43 0.25 3.79 -2.12
C LEU A 43 0.99 4.63 -3.15
N PHE A 44 0.86 4.31 -4.44
CA PHE A 44 1.50 5.07 -5.51
C PHE A 44 1.02 6.54 -5.52
N TYR A 45 -0.29 6.75 -5.36
CA TYR A 45 -0.89 8.09 -5.32
C TYR A 45 -0.44 8.89 -4.09
N LEU A 46 -0.46 8.25 -2.91
CA LEU A 46 -0.06 8.90 -1.66
C LEU A 46 1.45 9.17 -1.59
N SER A 47 2.27 8.45 -2.35
CA SER A 47 3.73 8.58 -2.35
C SER A 47 4.19 9.78 -3.19
N ASN A 48 4.17 10.96 -2.58
CA ASN A 48 4.66 12.21 -3.18
C ASN A 48 5.38 13.10 -2.16
N ALA A 49 6.12 14.10 -2.67
CA ALA A 49 6.93 14.98 -1.83
C ALA A 49 6.12 15.73 -0.75
N ASN A 50 4.89 16.13 -1.05
CA ASN A 50 4.05 16.85 -0.09
C ASN A 50 3.61 15.94 1.08
N ASN A 51 3.20 14.71 0.77
CA ASN A 51 2.77 13.74 1.78
C ASN A 51 3.92 13.20 2.64
N TYR A 52 5.18 13.37 2.22
CA TYR A 52 6.36 12.92 2.95
C TYR A 52 7.29 14.08 3.34
N ARG A 53 6.76 15.30 3.43
CA ARG A 53 7.55 16.53 3.63
C ARG A 53 8.25 16.64 4.98
N ASN A 54 7.92 15.81 5.96
CA ASN A 54 8.60 15.78 7.25
C ASN A 54 8.79 14.33 7.75
N THR A 55 9.63 14.19 8.79
CA THR A 55 9.98 12.89 9.37
C THR A 55 8.77 12.17 9.97
N MET A 56 7.89 12.89 10.67
CA MET A 56 6.74 12.30 11.36
C MET A 56 5.76 11.67 10.37
N LEU A 57 5.38 12.42 9.33
CA LEU A 57 4.53 11.93 8.24
C LEU A 57 5.17 10.77 7.49
N SER A 58 6.48 10.84 7.27
CA SER A 58 7.22 9.77 6.60
C SER A 58 7.18 8.48 7.41
N ILE A 59 7.27 8.55 8.74
CA ILE A 59 7.18 7.38 9.63
C ILE A 59 5.75 6.81 9.60
N ILE A 60 4.74 7.65 9.80
CA ILE A 60 3.34 7.21 9.88
C ILE A 60 2.89 6.56 8.57
N ARG A 61 3.30 7.08 7.41
CA ARG A 61 3.00 6.49 6.09
C ARG A 61 3.93 5.35 5.71
N GLY A 62 5.17 5.36 6.19
CA GLY A 62 6.16 4.34 5.90
C GLY A 62 5.80 2.98 6.47
N ILE A 63 5.19 2.94 7.67
CA ILE A 63 4.74 1.69 8.32
C ILE A 63 3.71 0.92 7.47
N PRO A 64 2.54 1.49 7.12
CA PRO A 64 1.54 0.79 6.30
C PRO A 64 2.08 0.47 4.91
N ALA A 65 2.91 1.33 4.33
CA ALA A 65 3.58 1.05 3.05
C ALA A 65 4.49 -0.17 3.15
N GLY A 66 5.33 -0.26 4.17
CA GLY A 66 6.20 -1.40 4.43
C GLY A 66 5.41 -2.69 4.62
N LEU A 67 4.38 -2.68 5.46
CA LEU A 67 3.49 -3.83 5.66
C LEU A 67 2.84 -4.30 4.35
N THR A 68 2.34 -3.36 3.56
CA THR A 68 1.68 -3.67 2.27
C THR A 68 2.66 -4.30 1.30
N LEU A 69 3.88 -3.77 1.20
CA LEU A 69 4.92 -4.27 0.29
C LEU A 69 5.50 -5.63 0.75
N LEU A 70 5.57 -5.88 2.05
CA LEU A 70 6.01 -7.18 2.59
C LEU A 70 5.06 -8.33 2.25
N LEU A 71 3.79 -8.04 1.97
CA LEU A 71 2.82 -9.04 1.55
C LEU A 71 2.98 -9.43 0.07
N VAL A 72 3.68 -8.64 -0.75
CA VAL A 72 3.82 -8.88 -2.19
C VAL A 72 4.50 -10.21 -2.50
N PRO A 73 5.63 -10.60 -1.85
CA PRO A 73 6.20 -11.93 -2.05
C PRO A 73 5.23 -13.07 -1.73
N ALA A 74 4.42 -12.94 -0.66
CA ALA A 74 3.42 -13.94 -0.32
C ALA A 74 2.37 -14.07 -1.42
N LEU A 75 1.88 -12.95 -1.97
CA LEU A 75 0.97 -12.95 -3.11
C LEU A 75 1.59 -13.56 -4.37
N LEU A 76 2.86 -13.28 -4.63
CA LEU A 76 3.52 -13.75 -5.84
C LEU A 76 3.97 -15.22 -5.77
N PHE A 77 4.25 -15.77 -4.60
CA PHE A 77 4.90 -17.09 -4.48
C PHE A 77 4.28 -18.03 -3.45
N GLY A 78 3.50 -17.54 -2.49
CA GLY A 78 3.06 -18.30 -1.32
C GLY A 78 1.62 -18.79 -1.36
N ILE A 79 0.86 -18.51 -2.42
CA ILE A 79 -0.56 -18.85 -2.48
C ILE A 79 -0.79 -19.98 -3.47
N GLU A 80 -1.12 -21.16 -2.93
CA GLU A 80 -1.68 -22.28 -3.68
C GLU A 80 -3.20 -22.07 -3.86
N PRO A 81 -3.78 -22.44 -5.01
CA PRO A 81 -5.19 -22.19 -5.29
C PRO A 81 -6.08 -23.18 -4.53
N ASP A 82 -6.44 -22.83 -3.29
CA ASP A 82 -7.48 -23.49 -2.50
C ASP A 82 -8.51 -22.48 -1.94
N ALA A 83 -9.58 -22.98 -1.31
CA ALA A 83 -10.64 -22.12 -0.76
C ALA A 83 -10.16 -21.27 0.44
N GLN A 84 -9.16 -21.74 1.18
CA GLN A 84 -8.62 -21.04 2.35
C GLN A 84 -7.70 -19.89 1.93
N ALA A 85 -6.97 -20.04 0.84
CA ALA A 85 -6.19 -19.03 0.16
C ALA A 85 -7.04 -17.83 -0.26
N GLY A 86 -8.27 -18.06 -0.74
CA GLY A 86 -9.21 -16.99 -1.08
C GLY A 86 -9.59 -16.13 0.14
N ILE A 87 -9.85 -16.77 1.28
CA ILE A 87 -10.15 -16.08 2.54
C ILE A 87 -8.93 -15.30 3.04
N GLY A 88 -7.75 -15.93 3.02
CA GLY A 88 -6.49 -15.31 3.41
C GLY A 88 -6.15 -14.08 2.57
N LEU A 89 -6.37 -14.14 1.25
CA LEU A 89 -6.22 -13.01 0.33
C LEU A 89 -7.10 -11.83 0.70
N MET A 90 -8.39 -12.09 0.94
CA MET A 90 -9.33 -11.03 1.30
C MET A 90 -8.99 -10.40 2.65
N PHE A 91 -8.57 -11.21 3.64
CA PHE A 91 -8.12 -10.69 4.92
C PHE A 91 -6.86 -9.84 4.79
N GLY A 92 -5.87 -10.31 4.01
CA GLY A 92 -4.65 -9.55 3.72
C GLY A 92 -4.93 -8.21 3.05
N LEU A 93 -5.81 -8.20 2.05
CA LEU A 93 -6.26 -6.98 1.38
C LEU A 93 -6.92 -5.99 2.35
N LEU A 94 -7.86 -6.46 3.17
CA LEU A 94 -8.53 -5.63 4.16
C LEU A 94 -7.53 -5.03 5.15
N LEU A 95 -6.54 -5.81 5.58
CA LEU A 95 -5.50 -5.34 6.49
C LEU A 95 -4.63 -4.25 5.83
N GLN A 96 -4.24 -4.43 4.56
CA GLN A 96 -3.49 -3.41 3.80
C GLN A 96 -4.27 -2.09 3.73
N LEU A 97 -5.53 -2.14 3.28
CA LEU A 97 -6.37 -0.95 3.13
C LEU A 97 -6.70 -0.30 4.48
N ALA A 98 -7.00 -1.09 5.51
CA ALA A 98 -7.28 -0.59 6.85
C ALA A 98 -6.05 0.09 7.46
N SER A 99 -4.86 -0.50 7.27
CA SER A 99 -3.61 0.07 7.78
C SER A 99 -3.29 1.42 7.12
N ILE A 100 -3.41 1.51 5.78
CA ILE A 100 -3.25 2.77 5.05
C ILE A 100 -4.29 3.80 5.50
N SER A 101 -5.56 3.41 5.60
CA SER A 101 -6.65 4.32 6.00
C SER A 101 -6.50 4.83 7.43
N ALA A 102 -6.08 3.97 8.35
CA ALA A 102 -5.83 4.35 9.74
C ALA A 102 -4.70 5.38 9.84
N ALA A 103 -3.61 5.20 9.08
CA ALA A 103 -2.53 6.17 9.02
C ALA A 103 -3.00 7.53 8.51
N GLU A 104 -3.78 7.56 7.43
CA GLU A 104 -4.33 8.80 6.88
C GLU A 104 -5.35 9.47 7.83
N LEU A 105 -6.16 8.69 8.54
CA LEU A 105 -7.07 9.20 9.58
C LEU A 105 -6.29 9.86 10.73
N ILE A 106 -5.23 9.20 11.22
CA ILE A 106 -4.40 9.76 12.29
C ILE A 106 -3.81 11.10 11.84
N ILE A 107 -3.29 11.16 10.62
CA ILE A 107 -2.72 12.38 10.07
C ILE A 107 -3.78 13.47 9.93
N LEU A 108 -4.96 13.13 9.41
CA LEU A 108 -6.03 14.09 9.15
C LEU A 108 -6.63 14.68 10.44
N PHE A 109 -6.77 13.89 11.50
CA PHE A 109 -7.40 14.34 12.74
C PHE A 109 -6.41 14.90 13.77
N PHE A 110 -5.17 14.42 13.78
CA PHE A 110 -4.22 14.78 14.83
C PHE A 110 -3.01 15.59 14.33
N LEU A 111 -2.75 15.64 13.02
CA LEU A 111 -1.56 16.28 12.44
C LEU A 111 -1.89 17.25 11.30
N ASN A 112 -3.15 17.68 11.22
CA ASN A 112 -3.65 18.53 10.14
C ASN A 112 -2.94 19.89 10.10
N ASP A 113 -2.56 20.44 11.25
CA ASP A 113 -1.85 21.72 11.34
C ASP A 113 -0.46 21.65 10.72
N GLU A 114 0.21 20.49 10.81
CA GLU A 114 1.47 20.28 10.10
C GLU A 114 1.28 20.24 8.58
N GLN A 115 0.06 20.00 8.06
CA GLN A 115 -0.27 20.02 6.62
C GLN A 115 -0.42 21.40 6.00
N ARG A 116 -0.59 22.45 6.81
CA ARG A 116 -0.85 23.80 6.30
C ARG A 116 0.39 24.69 6.24
N VAL A 117 1.54 24.19 6.69
CA VAL A 117 2.85 24.87 6.71
C VAL A 117 3.72 24.35 5.58
#